data_AF-A0A3M0T3W1-F1
#
_entry.id   AF-A0A3M0T3W1-F1
#
_cell.length_a   1.000
_cell.length_b   1.000
_cell.length_c   1.000
_cell.angle_alpha   90.00
_cell.angle_beta   90.00
_cell.angle_gamma   90.00
#
_symmetry.space_group_name_H-M   'P 1'
#
loop_
_entity.id
_entity.type
_entity.pdbx_description
1 polymer ?
#
loop_
_entity_poly.entity_id
_entity_poly.type
_entity_poly.pdbx_seq_one_letter_code
_entity_poly.pdbx_strand_id
1 'polypeptide(L)' 'MASELNRKCPYCGHKLKWESYMKPTQSIAYCDNDDCPVKPCTDATTPKNVYAEILAITGDKE' A
#
# COMPACT_ATOMS: atom_id res chain seq x y z
N MET A 1 4.53 -6.98 13.14
CA MET A 1 5.88 -6.63 12.61
C MET A 1 5.65 -5.91 11.29
N ALA A 2 6.05 -4.65 11.18
CA ALA A 2 5.95 -3.92 9.92
C ALA A 2 7.18 -4.27 9.06
N SER A 3 6.94 -4.85 7.89
CA SER A 3 7.97 -5.15 6.90
C SER A 3 7.92 -4.07 5.83
N GLU A 4 9.07 -3.57 5.37
CA GLU A 4 9.07 -2.68 4.21
C GLU A 4 8.78 -3.50 2.96
N LEU A 5 7.78 -3.10 2.17
CA LEU A 5 7.59 -3.69 0.86
C LEU A 5 8.71 -3.16 -0.05
N ASN A 6 9.36 -4.03 -0.81
CA ASN A 6 10.32 -3.62 -1.86
C ASN A 6 9.60 -3.03 -3.09
N ARG A 7 8.57 -2.21 -2.86
CA ARG A 7 7.80 -1.50 -3.89
C ARG A 7 7.55 -0.08 -3.45
N LYS A 8 7.61 0.82 -4.44
CA LYS A 8 7.43 2.25 -4.25
C LYS A 8 5.97 2.63 -4.53
N CYS A 9 5.48 3.60 -3.77
CA CYS A 9 4.23 4.29 -4.05
C CYS A 9 4.37 4.99 -5.41
N PRO A 10 3.39 4.82 -6.34
CA PRO A 10 3.46 5.44 -7.66
C PRO A 10 3.40 6.97 -7.64
N TYR A 11 2.96 7.59 -6.52
CA TYR A 11 2.80 9.04 -6.41
C TYR A 11 4.01 9.78 -5.88
N CYS A 12 4.52 9.33 -4.73
CA CYS A 12 5.64 10.00 -4.07
C CYS A 12 6.97 9.26 -4.26
N GLY A 13 6.96 8.06 -4.86
CA GLY A 13 8.16 7.26 -5.05
C GLY A 13 8.76 6.67 -3.76
N HIS A 14 8.14 6.92 -2.59
CA HIS A 14 8.56 6.33 -1.31
C HIS A 14 8.16 4.86 -1.21
N LYS A 15 8.93 4.07 -0.46
CA LYS A 15 8.60 2.67 -0.21
C LYS A 15 7.29 2.54 0.57
N LEU A 16 6.48 1.56 0.19
CA LEU A 16 5.26 1.21 0.91
C LEU A 16 5.62 0.44 2.18
N LYS A 17 4.90 0.73 3.26
CA LYS A 17 4.94 -0.07 4.48
C LYS A 17 3.94 -1.21 4.37
N TRP A 18 4.31 -2.36 4.90
CA TRP A 18 3.46 -3.53 5.01
C TRP A 18 3.33 -3.93 6.46
N GLU A 19 2.11 -4.06 6.95
CA GLU A 19 1.84 -4.43 8.32
C GLU A 19 0.91 -5.64 8.35
N SER A 20 1.36 -6.71 8.99
CA SER A 20 0.56 -7.93 9.16
C SER A 20 0.02 -8.01 10.58
N TYR A 21 -1.29 -8.13 10.70
CA TYR A 21 -2.02 -8.39 11.93
C TYR A 21 -2.36 -9.88 12.05
N MET A 22 -2.23 -10.43 13.26
CA MET A 22 -2.44 -11.85 13.52
C MET A 22 -3.90 -12.20 13.88
N LYS A 23 -4.72 -11.23 14.30
CA LYS A 23 -6.15 -11.42 14.62
C LYS A 23 -6.94 -10.14 14.33
N PRO A 24 -7.80 -10.12 13.29
CA PRO A 24 -7.90 -11.09 12.20
C PRO A 24 -6.58 -11.21 11.42
N THR A 25 -6.34 -12.34 10.74
CA THR A 25 -5.18 -12.50 9.85
C THR A 25 -5.37 -11.58 8.64
N GLN A 26 -4.89 -10.36 8.76
CA GLN A 26 -5.01 -9.32 7.75
C GLN A 26 -3.64 -8.72 7.51
N SER A 27 -3.34 -8.36 6.27
CA SER A 27 -2.15 -7.60 5.98
C SER A 27 -2.55 -6.35 5.25
N ILE A 28 -2.01 -5.22 5.69
CA ILE A 28 -2.25 -3.93 5.09
C ILE A 28 -0.97 -3.43 4.44
N ALA A 29 -1.09 -2.79 3.30
CA ALA A 29 -0.01 -2.00 2.71
C ALA A 29 -0.44 -0.56 2.58
N TYR A 30 0.43 0.35 3.00
CA TYR A 30 0.12 1.77 3.00
C TYR A 30 1.34 2.64 2.70
N CYS A 31 1.08 3.82 2.15
CA CYS A 31 2.08 4.86 1.98
C CYS A 31 2.11 5.77 3.20
N ASP A 32 3.18 5.69 3.99
CA ASP A 32 3.40 6.49 5.20
C ASP A 32 4.13 7.82 4.95
N ASN A 33 4.32 8.20 3.69
CA ASN A 33 4.97 9.46 3.35
C ASN A 33 3.98 10.63 3.50
N ASP A 34 4.32 11.61 4.34
CA ASP A 34 3.43 12.73 4.65
C ASP A 34 3.21 13.65 3.44
N ASP A 35 4.26 13.80 2.61
CA ASP A 35 4.27 14.52 1.33
C ASP A 35 3.53 13.78 0.20
N CYS A 36 3.00 12.58 0.45
CA CYS A 36 2.24 11.86 -0.56
C CYS A 36 0.84 12.47 -0.68
N PRO A 37 0.40 12.93 -1.87
CA PRO A 37 -0.90 13.56 -2.04
C PRO A 37 -2.08 12.60 -1.89
N VAL A 38 -1.86 11.29 -2.09
CA VAL A 38 -2.93 10.27 -2.13
C VAL A 38 -2.88 9.31 -0.95
N LYS A 39 -1.69 9.07 -0.36
CA LYS A 39 -1.45 8.12 0.75
C LYS A 39 -2.27 6.82 0.60
N PRO A 40 -2.09 6.06 -0.50
CA PRO A 40 -2.91 4.88 -0.75
C PRO A 40 -2.73 3.86 0.38
N CYS A 41 -3.84 3.23 0.78
CA CYS A 41 -3.90 2.13 1.74
C CYS A 41 -4.75 0.99 1.17
N THR A 42 -4.34 -0.25 1.40
CA THR A 42 -5.02 -1.46 0.92
C THR A 42 -4.86 -2.55 1.98
N ASP A 43 -5.91 -3.35 2.17
CA ASP A 43 -5.93 -4.53 3.04
C ASP A 43 -5.68 -5.85 2.28
N ALA A 44 -5.18 -5.76 1.05
CA ALA A 44 -4.87 -6.93 0.25
C ALA A 44 -3.85 -7.84 0.96
N THR A 45 -4.26 -9.10 1.11
CA THR A 45 -3.48 -10.16 1.77
C THR A 45 -2.28 -10.64 0.96
N THR A 46 -2.14 -10.21 -0.30
CA THR A 46 -1.01 -10.59 -1.16
C THR A 46 -0.35 -9.38 -1.82
N PRO A 47 0.99 -9.39 -2.02
CA PRO A 47 1.69 -8.27 -2.64
C PRO A 47 1.21 -7.94 -4.04
N LYS A 48 0.84 -8.94 -4.86
CA LYS A 48 0.32 -8.71 -6.22
C LYS A 48 -0.98 -7.90 -6.18
N ASN A 49 -1.90 -8.26 -5.28
CA ASN A 49 -3.17 -7.56 -5.11
C ASN A 49 -2.96 -6.16 -4.55
N VAL A 50 -2.03 -5.97 -3.61
CA VAL A 50 -1.69 -4.62 -3.10
C VAL A 50 -1.35 -3.64 -4.22
N TYR A 51 -0.58 -4.06 -5.21
CA TYR A 51 -0.23 -3.16 -6.31
C TYR A 51 -1.42 -2.92 -7.26
N ALA A 52 -2.22 -3.95 -7.53
CA ALA A 52 -3.43 -3.80 -8.34
C ALA A 52 -4.47 -2.90 -7.65
N GLU A 53 -4.65 -3.04 -6.34
CA GLU A 53 -5.56 -2.21 -5.54
C GLU A 53 -5.04 -0.79 -5.38
N ILE A 54 -3.75 -0.62 -5.13
CA ILE A 54 -3.15 0.72 -5.19
C ILE A 54 -3.39 1.28 -6.58
N LEU A 55 -3.10 0.58 -7.68
CA LEU A 55 -3.40 1.09 -9.02
C LEU A 55 -4.90 1.39 -9.25
N ALA A 56 -5.81 0.58 -8.72
CA ALA A 56 -7.26 0.74 -8.87
C ALA A 56 -7.83 1.90 -8.05
N ILE A 57 -7.39 2.08 -6.79
CA ILE A 57 -7.70 3.27 -5.97
C ILE A 57 -7.22 4.55 -6.69
N THR A 58 -6.19 4.41 -7.52
CA THR A 58 -5.54 5.51 -8.22
C THR A 58 -6.08 5.77 -9.62
N GLY A 59 -6.96 4.90 -10.10
CA GLY A 59 -7.56 4.93 -11.44
C GLY A 59 -9.00 5.44 -11.41
N ASP A 60 -9.17 6.75 -11.21
CA ASP A 60 -10.26 7.52 -11.83
C ASP A 60 -9.82 8.99 -11.96
N LYS A 61 -8.89 9.22 -12.88
CA LYS A 61 -8.66 10.49 -13.59
C LYS A 61 -8.12 10.16 -14.97
N GLU A 62 -8.97 9.55 -15.79
CA GLU A 62 -8.94 9.80 -17.24
C GLU A 62 -9.88 10.96 -17.56
#